data_AF-A0A6L7UPE4-F1
#
_entry.id   AF-A0A6L7UPE4-F1
#
_cell.length_a   1.000
_cell.length_b   1.000
_cell.length_c   1.000
_cell.angle_alpha   90.00
_cell.angle_beta   90.00
_cell.angle_gamma   90.00
#
_symmetry.space_group_name_H-M   'P 1'
#
loop_
_entity.id
_entity.type
_entity.pdbx_description
1 polymer ?
#
loop_
_entity_poly.entity_id
_entity_poly.type
_entity_poly.pdbx_seq_one_letter_code
_entity_poly.pdbx_strand_id
1 'polypeptide(L)'
;MNRLWILRIGRLAFVAGLVFASLAPVPLAAQEVTPIANGNGALRVFFDCDGGRGMCDFDFYRREIPYVNYTRDREDAQVHVLMTSEDTGSGGRRFTLDFIGREEFAEVTDRLEVVTRPNLALEQRLTGGR
;
A
#
# COMPACT_ATOMS: atom_id res chain seq x y z
N MET A 1 -36.96 65.38 4.32
CA MET A 1 -37.60 64.40 3.42
C MET A 1 -36.62 63.24 3.15
N ASN A 2 -36.71 62.20 3.99
CA ASN A 2 -36.44 60.76 3.83
C ASN A 2 -35.14 60.22 3.20
N ARG A 3 -34.13 59.99 4.06
CA ARG A 3 -32.91 59.18 3.85
C ARG A 3 -33.13 57.65 3.90
N LEU A 4 -34.37 57.18 3.98
CA LEU A 4 -34.72 55.76 4.24
C LEU A 4 -34.83 54.86 2.99
N TRP A 5 -34.82 55.41 1.78
CA TRP A 5 -35.00 54.60 0.55
C TRP A 5 -33.70 54.00 0.01
N ILE A 6 -32.54 54.63 0.23
CA ILE A 6 -31.26 54.18 -0.32
C ILE A 6 -30.76 52.89 0.35
N LEU A 7 -31.05 52.67 1.64
CA LEU A 7 -30.61 51.47 2.36
C LEU A 7 -31.44 50.20 2.05
N ARG A 8 -32.65 50.31 1.51
CA ARG A 8 -33.52 49.14 1.24
C ARG A 8 -33.17 48.44 -0.08
N ILE A 9 -32.72 49.20 -1.08
CA ILE A 9 -32.33 48.66 -2.39
C ILE A 9 -30.97 47.94 -2.29
N GLY A 10 -30.04 48.46 -1.49
CA GLY A 10 -28.71 47.86 -1.31
C GLY A 10 -28.74 46.48 -0.64
N ARG A 11 -29.65 46.24 0.31
CA ARG A 11 -29.78 44.94 1.00
C ARG A 11 -30.33 43.82 0.10
N LEU A 12 -31.28 44.15 -0.79
CA LEU A 12 -31.85 43.18 -1.72
C LEU A 12 -30.88 42.80 -2.85
N ALA A 13 -30.11 43.76 -3.35
CA ALA A 13 -29.06 43.49 -4.35
C ALA A 13 -27.91 42.64 -3.79
N PHE A 14 -27.55 42.82 -2.50
CA PHE A 14 -26.45 42.09 -1.86
C PHE A 14 -26.80 40.62 -1.58
N VAL A 15 -28.04 40.32 -1.19
CA VAL A 15 -28.49 38.94 -0.96
C VAL A 15 -28.65 38.17 -2.26
N ALA A 16 -29.15 38.80 -3.33
CA ALA A 16 -29.25 38.17 -4.65
C ALA A 16 -27.87 37.82 -5.25
N GLY A 17 -26.84 38.65 -5.01
CA GLY A 17 -25.46 38.35 -5.43
C GLY A 17 -24.83 37.17 -4.70
N LEU A 18 -25.13 36.99 -3.41
CA LEU A 18 -24.62 35.86 -2.61
C LEU A 18 -25.28 34.52 -2.98
N VAL A 19 -26.57 34.51 -3.33
CA VAL A 19 -27.27 33.29 -3.78
C VAL A 19 -26.83 32.84 -5.17
N PHE A 20 -26.45 33.77 -6.05
CA PHE A 20 -25.94 33.44 -7.39
C PHE A 20 -24.51 32.84 -7.36
N ALA A 21 -23.71 33.15 -6.34
CA ALA A 21 -22.38 32.59 -6.15
C ALA A 21 -22.40 31.11 -5.67
N SER A 22 -23.50 30.65 -5.08
CA SER A 22 -23.66 29.25 -4.61
C SER A 22 -24.11 28.26 -5.69
N LEU A 23 -24.41 28.72 -6.90
CA LEU A 23 -24.80 27.86 -8.04
C LEU A 23 -23.63 27.58 -9.02
N ALA A 24 -22.40 27.98 -8.67
CA ALA A 24 -21.24 27.62 -9.47
C ALA A 24 -21.05 26.08 -9.41
N PRO A 25 -21.04 25.38 -10.55
CA PRO A 25 -20.73 23.96 -10.56
C PRO A 25 -19.33 23.79 -9.98
N VAL A 26 -19.23 23.12 -8.83
CA VAL A 26 -17.96 22.70 -8.29
C VAL A 26 -17.32 21.84 -9.38
N PRO A 27 -16.10 22.17 -9.86
CA PRO A 27 -15.42 21.25 -10.75
C PRO A 27 -15.27 19.95 -9.97
N LEU A 28 -16.07 18.96 -10.36
CA LEU A 28 -15.93 17.60 -9.90
C LEU A 28 -14.66 17.09 -10.55
N ALA A 29 -13.51 17.51 -10.01
CA ALA A 29 -12.26 16.83 -10.26
C ALA A 29 -12.54 15.40 -9.82
N ALA A 30 -12.72 14.52 -10.81
CA ALA A 30 -12.71 13.09 -10.56
C ALA A 30 -11.45 12.85 -9.72
N GLN A 31 -11.63 12.43 -8.47
CA GLN A 31 -10.53 11.93 -7.69
C GLN A 31 -10.09 10.68 -8.44
N GLU A 32 -9.08 10.86 -9.29
CA GLU A 32 -8.31 9.74 -9.79
C GLU A 32 -7.81 9.05 -8.53
N VAL A 33 -8.31 7.84 -8.30
CA VAL A 33 -7.62 6.88 -7.45
C VAL A 33 -6.28 6.74 -8.14
N THR A 34 -5.29 7.52 -7.68
CA THR A 34 -3.91 7.29 -8.06
C THR A 34 -3.70 5.84 -7.65
N PRO A 35 -3.45 4.93 -8.63
CA PRO A 35 -3.03 3.61 -8.23
C PRO A 35 -1.86 3.85 -7.27
N ILE A 36 -1.77 3.05 -6.20
CA ILE A 36 -0.59 3.01 -5.35
C ILE A 36 0.55 2.39 -6.17
N ALA A 37 0.78 2.91 -7.38
CA ALA A 37 1.88 2.61 -8.23
C ALA A 37 3.04 3.36 -7.60
N ASN A 38 3.77 2.65 -6.74
CA ASN A 38 5.22 2.77 -6.66
C ASN A 38 5.72 4.22 -6.69
N GLY A 39 5.14 5.07 -5.84
CA GLY A 39 5.56 6.46 -5.71
C GLY A 39 6.96 6.54 -5.09
N ASN A 40 7.58 7.72 -5.17
CA ASN A 40 8.90 8.00 -4.59
C ASN A 40 9.02 7.76 -3.07
N GLY A 41 7.91 7.42 -2.37
CA GLY A 41 7.89 7.08 -0.95
C GLY A 41 7.50 5.63 -0.64
N ALA A 42 7.32 4.76 -1.64
CA ALA A 42 7.03 3.35 -1.40
C ALA A 42 8.31 2.60 -1.00
N LEU A 43 8.17 1.67 -0.05
CA LEU A 43 9.27 0.89 0.52
C LEU A 43 10.02 0.14 -0.58
N ARG A 44 11.35 0.28 -0.62
CA ARG A 44 12.19 -0.45 -1.57
C ARG A 44 12.50 -1.85 -1.05
N VAL A 45 12.01 -2.88 -1.73
CA VAL A 45 12.10 -4.27 -1.32
C VAL A 45 12.93 -5.05 -2.34
N PHE A 46 13.93 -5.79 -1.87
CA PHE A 46 14.59 -6.83 -2.64
C PHE A 46 14.03 -8.17 -2.20
N PHE A 47 13.39 -8.90 -3.11
CA PHE A 47 12.79 -10.19 -2.82
C PHE A 47 13.72 -11.30 -3.32
N ASP A 48 14.43 -11.89 -2.39
CA ASP A 48 15.38 -12.96 -2.60
C ASP A 48 14.69 -14.30 -2.34
N CYS A 49 14.61 -15.09 -3.38
CA CYS A 49 13.85 -16.31 -3.36
C CYS A 49 14.55 -17.27 -4.31
N ASP A 50 15.66 -17.81 -3.80
CA ASP A 50 16.55 -18.74 -4.51
C ASP A 50 16.01 -20.19 -4.50
N GLY A 51 14.68 -20.31 -4.62
CA GLY A 51 13.94 -21.57 -4.47
C GLY A 51 13.98 -22.41 -5.74
N GLY A 52 14.97 -23.29 -5.85
CA GLY A 52 15.01 -24.32 -6.90
C GLY A 52 13.69 -25.11 -6.97
N ARG A 53 13.15 -25.27 -8.19
CA ARG A 53 11.83 -25.84 -8.60
C ARG A 53 10.66 -24.84 -8.75
N GLY A 54 10.90 -23.63 -9.27
CA GLY A 54 9.85 -22.79 -9.90
C GLY A 54 8.83 -22.17 -8.94
N MET A 55 9.11 -22.19 -7.64
CA MET A 55 8.28 -21.62 -6.56
C MET A 55 8.44 -20.11 -6.37
N CYS A 56 9.19 -19.47 -7.27
CA CYS A 56 9.48 -18.05 -7.21
C CYS A 56 8.92 -17.32 -8.45
N ASP A 57 7.59 -17.22 -8.52
CA ASP A 57 6.94 -16.42 -9.55
C ASP A 57 6.96 -14.94 -9.14
N PHE A 58 8.00 -14.23 -9.58
CA PHE A 58 8.15 -12.81 -9.27
C PHE A 58 7.01 -11.96 -9.86
N ASP A 59 6.43 -12.35 -10.98
CA ASP A 59 5.31 -11.62 -11.61
C ASP A 59 4.02 -11.77 -10.80
N PHE A 60 3.84 -12.89 -10.11
CA PHE A 60 2.76 -13.04 -9.13
C PHE A 60 2.92 -12.06 -7.97
N TYR A 61 4.09 -12.01 -7.33
CA TYR A 61 4.31 -11.13 -6.17
C TYR A 61 4.13 -9.65 -6.53
N ARG A 62 4.64 -9.20 -7.68
CA ARG A 62 4.47 -7.82 -8.14
C ARG A 62 3.01 -7.43 -8.38
N ARG A 63 2.17 -8.38 -8.79
CA ARG A 63 0.73 -8.15 -9.00
C ARG A 63 -0.05 -8.14 -7.68
N GLU A 64 0.24 -9.07 -6.78
CA GLU A 64 -0.51 -9.21 -5.52
C GLU A 64 -0.07 -8.22 -4.44
N ILE A 65 1.16 -7.71 -4.52
CA ILE A 65 1.74 -6.75 -3.57
C ILE A 65 2.19 -5.49 -4.32
N PRO A 66 1.26 -4.68 -4.86
CA PRO A 66 1.59 -3.57 -5.75
C PRO A 66 2.09 -2.30 -5.04
N TYR A 67 2.10 -2.28 -3.70
CA TYR A 67 2.36 -1.09 -2.88
C TYR A 67 3.82 -0.92 -2.45
N VAL A 68 4.73 -1.79 -2.92
CA VAL A 68 6.18 -1.73 -2.65
C VAL A 68 6.97 -1.61 -3.94
N ASN A 69 8.12 -0.94 -3.85
CA ASN A 69 9.06 -0.81 -4.95
C ASN A 69 10.00 -2.01 -4.98
N TYR A 70 9.77 -2.92 -5.92
CA TYR A 70 10.65 -4.05 -6.14
C TYR A 70 11.96 -3.62 -6.81
N THR A 71 13.07 -3.79 -6.09
CA THR A 71 14.43 -3.51 -6.56
C THR A 71 15.06 -4.78 -7.12
N ARG A 72 16.02 -4.63 -8.04
CA ARG A 72 16.79 -5.73 -8.62
C ARG A 72 18.08 -6.02 -7.88
N ASP A 73 18.62 -5.02 -7.19
CA ASP A 73 19.90 -5.11 -6.48
C ASP A 73 19.65 -5.05 -4.97
N ARG A 74 20.23 -6.01 -4.24
CA ARG A 74 20.14 -6.08 -2.76
C ARG A 74 20.63 -4.82 -2.06
N GLU A 75 21.55 -4.08 -2.67
CA GLU A 75 22.16 -2.88 -2.10
C GLU A 75 21.24 -1.65 -2.18
N ASP A 76 20.29 -1.64 -3.12
CA ASP A 76 19.32 -0.54 -3.32
C ASP A 76 18.04 -0.74 -2.47
N ALA A 77 17.89 -1.90 -1.84
CA ALA A 77 16.73 -2.19 -1.00
C ALA A 77 16.88 -1.65 0.42
N GLN A 78 15.75 -1.19 0.95
CA GLN A 78 15.54 -0.86 2.35
C GLN A 78 15.13 -2.10 3.16
N VAL A 79 14.50 -3.07 2.53
CA VAL A 79 14.20 -4.38 3.12
C VAL A 79 14.58 -5.49 2.15
N HIS A 80 15.47 -6.38 2.60
CA HIS A 80 15.78 -7.64 1.93
C HIS A 80 14.89 -8.72 2.53
N VAL A 81 13.99 -9.25 1.72
CA VAL A 81 13.15 -10.40 2.08
C VAL A 81 13.80 -11.66 1.53
N LEU A 82 14.28 -12.54 2.40
CA LEU A 82 14.81 -13.84 2.01
C LEU A 82 13.76 -14.91 2.29
N MET A 83 13.26 -15.56 1.23
CA MET A 83 12.33 -16.68 1.33
C MET A 83 13.05 -18.00 1.08
N THR A 84 13.07 -18.86 2.08
CA THR A 84 13.57 -20.24 1.96
C THR A 84 12.43 -21.24 2.07
N SER A 85 12.63 -22.42 1.51
CA SER A 85 11.68 -23.51 1.68
C SER A 85 12.36 -24.86 1.85
N GLU A 86 11.86 -25.61 2.81
CA GLU A 86 12.38 -26.92 3.21
C GLU A 86 11.23 -27.95 3.21
N ASP A 87 11.51 -29.17 2.76
CA ASP A 87 10.57 -30.28 2.88
C ASP A 87 10.44 -30.68 4.36
N THR A 88 9.21 -30.90 4.84
CA THR A 88 8.99 -31.47 6.17
C THR A 88 8.95 -32.99 6.08
N GLY A 89 9.46 -33.67 7.12
CA GLY A 89 9.46 -35.15 7.17
C GLY A 89 8.08 -35.80 7.14
N SER A 90 7.00 -35.01 7.24
CA SER A 90 5.60 -35.45 7.13
C SER A 90 4.99 -35.20 5.74
N GLY A 91 5.78 -34.78 4.74
CA GLY A 91 5.32 -34.54 3.36
C GLY A 91 4.70 -33.16 3.13
N GLY A 92 4.91 -32.22 4.04
CA GLY A 92 4.57 -30.79 3.86
C GLY A 92 5.80 -29.95 3.56
N ARG A 93 5.69 -28.62 3.68
CA ARG A 93 6.82 -27.69 3.50
C ARG A 93 6.89 -26.68 4.63
N ARG A 94 8.09 -26.33 5.07
CA ARG A 94 8.34 -25.14 5.88
C ARG A 94 8.78 -24.03 4.93
N PHE A 95 8.16 -22.87 5.05
CA PHE A 95 8.57 -21.63 4.43
C PHE A 95 9.04 -20.70 5.54
N THR A 96 10.21 -20.11 5.35
CA THR A 96 10.75 -19.10 6.26
C THR A 96 10.99 -17.84 5.45
N LEU A 97 10.43 -16.73 5.92
CA LEU A 97 10.64 -15.40 5.36
C LEU A 97 11.41 -14.58 6.38
N ASP A 98 12.62 -14.20 6.01
CA ASP A 98 13.48 -13.33 6.81
C ASP A 98 13.42 -11.91 6.25
N PHE A 99 13.00 -10.96 7.08
CA PHE A 99 12.97 -9.54 6.77
C PHE A 99 14.21 -8.89 7.36
N ILE A 100 15.11 -8.44 6.49
CA ILE A 100 16.38 -7.83 6.87
C ILE A 100 16.34 -6.37 6.45
N GLY A 101 16.16 -5.49 7.43
CA GLY A 101 16.15 -4.05 7.18
C GLY A 101 17.54 -3.50 6.88
N ARG A 102 17.58 -2.43 6.08
CA ARG A 102 18.75 -1.66 5.67
C ARG A 102 18.42 -0.18 5.74
N GLU A 103 19.43 0.69 5.60
CA GLU A 103 19.26 2.14 5.71
C GLU A 103 18.57 2.53 7.02
N GLU A 104 17.43 3.23 6.97
CA GLU A 104 16.66 3.61 8.14
C GLU A 104 16.06 2.43 8.92
N PHE A 105 16.02 1.23 8.32
CA PHE A 105 15.51 0.00 8.95
C PHE A 105 16.63 -0.94 9.41
N ALA A 106 17.90 -0.51 9.45
CA ALA A 106 19.03 -1.39 9.75
C ALA A 106 18.92 -2.16 11.09
N GLU A 107 18.18 -1.64 12.07
CA GLU A 107 17.93 -2.29 13.37
C GLU A 107 16.65 -3.13 13.41
N VAL A 108 15.92 -3.20 12.29
CA VAL A 108 14.66 -3.95 12.18
C VAL A 108 14.92 -5.26 11.45
N THR A 109 14.73 -6.35 12.17
CA THR A 109 14.71 -7.69 11.59
C THR A 109 13.51 -8.46 12.10
N ASP A 110 12.85 -9.19 11.21
CA ASP A 110 11.73 -10.05 11.58
C ASP A 110 11.83 -11.40 10.85
N ARG A 111 11.20 -12.43 11.41
CA ARG A 111 11.15 -13.77 10.82
C ARG A 111 9.72 -14.31 10.89
N LEU A 112 9.18 -14.66 9.74
CA LEU A 112 7.91 -15.33 9.61
C LEU A 112 8.12 -16.78 9.16
N GLU A 113 7.58 -17.73 9.93
CA GLU A 113 7.60 -19.15 9.57
C GLU A 113 6.19 -19.65 9.28
N VAL A 114 6.04 -20.36 8.16
CA VAL A 114 4.78 -20.98 7.74
C VAL A 114 5.03 -22.44 7.40
N VAL A 115 4.34 -23.35 8.09
CA VAL A 115 4.42 -24.79 7.80
C VAL A 115 3.14 -25.24 7.10
N THR A 116 3.27 -25.70 5.87
CA THR A 116 2.20 -26.39 5.15
C THR A 116 2.22 -27.88 5.51
N ARG A 117 1.03 -28.47 5.56
CA ARG A 117 0.82 -29.91 5.72
C ARG A 117 0.53 -30.49 4.34
N PRO A 118 0.75 -31.79 4.11
CA PRO A 118 0.43 -32.45 2.83
C PRO A 118 -1.03 -32.26 2.39
N ASN A 119 -1.95 -31.90 3.29
CA ASN A 119 -3.38 -31.72 3.04
C ASN A 119 -3.94 -30.33 3.36
N LEU A 120 -3.11 -29.30 3.53
CA LEU A 120 -3.60 -27.96 3.83
C LEU A 120 -4.20 -27.30 2.57
N ALA A 121 -5.53 -27.22 2.51
CA ALA A 121 -6.18 -26.07 1.87
C ALA A 121 -5.78 -24.82 2.67
N LEU A 122 -5.53 -23.71 1.96
CA LEU A 122 -4.87 -22.51 2.49
C LEU A 122 -5.71 -21.77 3.55
N GLU A 123 -5.90 -22.34 4.75
CA GLU A 123 -6.55 -21.66 5.87
C GLU A 123 -5.46 -20.96 6.72
N GLN A 124 -5.34 -19.66 6.51
CA GLN A 124 -4.37 -18.78 7.18
C GLN A 124 -4.67 -18.67 8.68
N ARG A 125 -4.04 -19.52 9.50
CA ARG A 125 -3.97 -19.29 10.93
C ARG A 125 -2.84 -18.28 11.22
N LEU A 126 -3.12 -17.00 10.99
CA LEU A 126 -2.28 -15.90 11.46
C LEU A 126 -2.34 -15.86 12.99
N THR A 127 -1.49 -16.64 13.67
CA THR A 127 -1.23 -16.42 15.09
C THR A 127 -0.37 -15.17 15.21
N GLY A 128 -1.04 -14.03 15.40
CA GLY A 128 -0.40 -12.78 15.79
C GLY A 128 0.44 -13.00 17.04
N GLY A 129 1.75 -12.75 16.90
CA GLY A 129 2.67 -12.57 18.00
C GLY A 129 2.33 -11.28 18.74
N ARG A 130 2.48 -11.35 20.07
CA ARG A 130 2.13 -10.33 21.06
C ARG A 130 2.83 -8.99 20.85
#